data_AF-A0A3S4LVL0-F1
#
_entry.id   AF-A0A3S4LVL0-F1
#
_cell.length_a   1.000
_cell.length_b   1.000
_cell.length_c   1.000
_cell.angle_alpha   90.00
_cell.angle_beta   90.00
_cell.angle_gamma   90.00
#
_symmetry.space_group_name_H-M   'P 1'
#
loop_
_entity.id
_entity.type
_entity.pdbx_description
1 polymer ?
#
loop_
_entity_poly.entity_id
_entity_poly.type
_entity_poly.pdbx_seq_one_letter_code
_entity_poly.pdbx_strand_id
1 'polypeptide(L)'
;MLEGDNPYYINIFKRIATSNGDIDNLTSEFLAKWEGVPGNKLAQRQAIAKQALAWFKQPNLAGGGALASSWNFPEEYRSKVENPPTQRAMTTQAGSGYSVGQCTWYAYNRLVELGSITDLSGVYGYLGNGQDWVGSLVAKGWRFSTVPIKGAVVSTAGGFDGTFACLVMLGLSKPLMRMAHF
;
A
#
# COMPACT_ATOMS: atom_id res chain seq x y z
N MET A 1 17.19 -10.30 -22.31
CA MET A 1 17.81 -9.83 -21.05
C MET A 1 18.87 -10.77 -20.49
N LEU A 2 19.01 -12.02 -20.97
CA LEU A 2 20.09 -12.95 -20.58
C LEU A 2 20.89 -13.47 -21.78
N GLU A 3 20.55 -13.05 -23.00
CA GLU A 3 21.23 -13.47 -24.23
C GLU A 3 22.34 -12.45 -24.54
N GLY A 4 23.59 -12.92 -24.57
CA GLY A 4 24.78 -12.08 -24.80
C GLY A 4 25.60 -11.75 -23.55
N ASP A 5 25.07 -11.99 -22.35
CA ASP A 5 25.79 -11.76 -21.10
C ASP A 5 26.82 -12.86 -20.79
N ASN A 6 27.86 -12.52 -20.03
CA ASN A 6 28.88 -13.49 -19.62
C ASN A 6 28.22 -14.64 -18.82
N PRO A 7 28.52 -15.92 -19.13
CA PRO A 7 28.00 -17.09 -18.42
C PRO A 7 28.15 -17.00 -16.89
N TYR A 8 29.22 -16.37 -16.40
CA TYR A 8 29.45 -16.13 -14.98
C TYR A 8 28.32 -15.35 -14.33
N TYR A 9 27.97 -14.20 -14.92
CA TYR A 9 26.89 -13.37 -14.41
C TYR A 9 25.57 -14.15 -14.53
N ILE A 10 25.27 -14.74 -15.69
CA ILE A 10 23.98 -15.43 -15.94
C ILE A 10 23.71 -16.49 -14.85
N ASN A 11 24.76 -17.22 -14.45
CA ASN A 11 24.66 -18.23 -13.40
C ASN A 11 24.39 -17.63 -12.02
N ILE A 12 24.98 -16.47 -11.70
CA ILE A 12 24.69 -15.73 -10.45
C ILE A 12 23.24 -15.28 -10.41
N PHE A 13 22.76 -14.64 -11.48
CA PHE A 13 21.37 -14.20 -11.56
C PHE A 13 20.40 -15.37 -11.39
N LYS A 14 20.59 -16.45 -12.16
CA LYS A 14 19.72 -17.63 -12.09
C LYS A 14 19.68 -18.22 -10.70
N ARG A 15 20.84 -18.37 -10.03
CA ARG A 15 20.90 -18.87 -8.65
C ARG A 15 20.11 -17.99 -7.69
N ILE A 16 20.25 -16.67 -7.78
CA ILE A 16 19.55 -15.73 -6.89
C ILE A 16 18.04 -15.76 -7.18
N ALA A 17 17.65 -15.71 -8.45
CA ALA A 17 16.25 -15.65 -8.89
C ALA A 17 15.45 -16.93 -8.57
N THR A 18 16.11 -18.09 -8.47
CA THR A 18 15.46 -19.37 -8.12
C THR A 18 15.69 -19.78 -6.67
N SER A 19 16.38 -18.97 -5.87
CA SER A 19 16.63 -19.25 -4.46
C SER A 19 15.40 -18.99 -3.59
N ASN A 20 15.20 -19.85 -2.59
CA ASN A 20 14.25 -19.64 -1.49
C ASN A 20 14.95 -19.12 -0.21
N GLY A 21 16.17 -18.63 -0.35
CA GLY A 21 17.00 -18.15 0.75
C GLY A 21 16.50 -16.83 1.36
N ASP A 22 17.20 -16.40 2.41
CA ASP A 22 16.90 -15.16 3.11
C ASP A 22 17.06 -13.93 2.19
N ILE A 23 16.05 -13.04 2.21
CA ILE A 23 15.94 -11.91 1.28
C ILE A 23 17.05 -10.89 1.52
N ASP A 24 17.49 -10.70 2.76
CA ASP A 24 18.53 -9.72 3.08
C ASP A 24 19.87 -10.16 2.49
N ASN A 25 20.18 -11.44 2.63
CA ASN A 25 21.37 -12.05 2.04
C ASN A 25 21.31 -12.09 0.51
N LEU A 26 20.18 -12.47 -0.07
CA LEU A 26 20.00 -12.50 -1.52
C LEU A 26 20.11 -11.10 -2.15
N THR A 27 19.57 -10.07 -1.48
CA THR A 27 19.68 -8.69 -1.95
C THR A 27 21.13 -8.20 -1.88
N SER A 28 21.83 -8.48 -0.78
CA SER A 28 23.25 -8.13 -0.65
C SER A 28 24.10 -8.83 -1.70
N GLU A 29 23.82 -10.10 -1.97
CA GLU A 29 24.54 -10.89 -2.98
C GLU A 29 24.26 -10.40 -4.40
N PHE A 30 23.03 -10.05 -4.72
CA PHE A 30 22.65 -9.46 -6.00
C PHE A 30 23.40 -8.15 -6.26
N LEU A 31 23.47 -7.28 -5.25
CA LEU A 31 24.19 -6.00 -5.37
C LEU A 31 25.69 -6.20 -5.57
N ALA A 32 26.29 -7.11 -4.81
CA ALA A 32 27.73 -7.34 -4.84
C ALA A 32 28.19 -8.09 -6.10
N LYS A 33 27.45 -9.13 -6.51
CA LYS A 33 27.92 -10.10 -7.51
C LYS A 33 27.28 -9.96 -8.88
N TRP A 34 26.13 -9.29 -8.98
CA TRP A 34 25.44 -9.08 -10.25
C TRP A 34 25.43 -7.60 -10.65
N GLU A 35 25.02 -6.67 -9.78
CA GLU A 35 25.07 -5.23 -10.11
C GLU A 35 26.47 -4.61 -9.95
N GLY A 36 27.37 -5.25 -9.19
CA GLY A 36 28.73 -4.74 -8.95
C GLY A 36 28.81 -3.51 -8.03
N VAL A 37 27.77 -3.24 -7.23
CA VAL A 37 27.66 -2.07 -6.34
C VAL A 37 27.42 -2.50 -4.88
N PRO A 38 28.40 -3.17 -4.24
CA PRO A 38 28.23 -3.71 -2.90
C PRO A 38 27.86 -2.61 -1.89
N GLY A 39 26.85 -2.88 -1.06
CA GLY A 39 26.39 -1.96 0.01
C GLY A 39 25.57 -0.76 -0.46
N ASN A 40 25.43 -0.52 -1.77
CA ASN A 40 24.70 0.64 -2.27
C ASN A 40 23.22 0.61 -1.87
N LYS A 41 22.82 1.51 -0.97
CA LYS A 41 21.44 1.62 -0.46
C LYS A 41 20.90 0.28 0.05
N LEU A 42 21.76 -0.54 0.67
CA LEU A 42 21.46 -1.93 1.01
C LEU A 42 20.17 -2.05 1.82
N ALA A 43 20.03 -1.26 2.89
CA ALA A 43 18.84 -1.28 3.73
C ALA A 43 17.55 -0.91 2.97
N GLN A 44 17.60 0.11 2.10
CA GLN A 44 16.44 0.50 1.29
C GLN A 44 16.07 -0.58 0.26
N ARG A 45 17.07 -1.19 -0.37
CA ARG A 45 16.85 -2.23 -1.39
C ARG A 45 16.34 -3.53 -0.77
N GLN A 46 16.81 -3.90 0.42
CA GLN A 46 16.28 -5.01 1.21
C GLN A 46 14.81 -4.77 1.58
N ALA A 47 14.48 -3.54 2.01
CA ALA A 47 13.09 -3.17 2.29
C ALA A 47 12.20 -3.29 1.06
N ILE A 48 12.65 -2.78 -0.11
CA ILE A 48 11.92 -2.88 -1.38
C ILE A 48 11.78 -4.36 -1.83
N ALA A 49 12.80 -5.19 -1.66
CA ALA A 49 12.76 -6.60 -2.05
C ALA A 49 11.77 -7.40 -1.19
N LYS A 50 11.78 -7.21 0.13
CA LYS A 50 10.80 -7.79 1.06
C LYS A 50 9.38 -7.36 0.71
N GLN A 51 9.22 -6.09 0.37
CA GLN A 51 7.96 -5.50 -0.05
C GLN A 51 7.44 -6.12 -1.37
N ALA A 52 8.29 -6.23 -2.39
CA ALA A 52 7.94 -6.87 -3.65
C ALA A 52 7.56 -8.36 -3.45
N LEU A 53 8.30 -9.08 -2.61
CA LEU A 53 7.96 -10.47 -2.30
C LEU A 53 6.60 -10.59 -1.59
N ALA A 54 6.30 -9.70 -0.64
CA ALA A 54 5.00 -9.67 0.01
C ALA A 54 3.87 -9.45 -1.00
N TRP A 55 4.08 -8.60 -2.01
CA TRP A 55 3.14 -8.36 -3.10
C TRP A 55 2.93 -9.58 -4.00
N PHE A 56 4.01 -10.23 -4.45
CA PHE A 56 3.90 -11.42 -5.29
C PHE A 56 3.30 -12.63 -4.56
N LYS A 57 3.41 -12.66 -3.23
CA LYS A 57 2.74 -13.66 -2.38
C LYS A 57 1.28 -13.32 -2.08
N GLN A 58 0.78 -12.15 -2.51
CA GLN A 58 -0.64 -11.87 -2.41
C GLN A 58 -1.39 -12.83 -3.35
N PRO A 59 -2.37 -13.60 -2.86
CA PRO A 59 -3.26 -14.33 -3.75
C PRO A 59 -3.96 -13.28 -4.63
N ASN A 60 -3.92 -13.51 -5.95
CA ASN A 60 -4.46 -12.64 -7.00
C ASN A 60 -5.62 -11.76 -6.49
N LEU A 61 -5.42 -10.43 -6.50
CA LEU A 61 -6.47 -9.41 -6.38
C LEU A 61 -7.37 -9.43 -7.63
N ALA A 62 -7.86 -10.60 -8.01
CA ALA A 62 -8.93 -10.76 -8.98
C ALA A 62 -10.24 -10.65 -8.21
N GLY A 63 -10.81 -9.45 -8.21
CA GLY A 63 -12.23 -9.16 -8.03
C GLY A 63 -13.00 -9.88 -6.92
N GLY A 64 -13.40 -9.15 -5.89
CA GLY A 64 -14.60 -9.50 -5.13
C GLY A 64 -14.50 -9.32 -3.62
N GLY A 65 -15.14 -8.24 -3.13
CA GLY A 65 -16.17 -8.27 -2.07
C GLY A 65 -15.83 -8.74 -0.65
N ALA A 66 -15.09 -9.85 -0.48
CA ALA A 66 -15.02 -10.57 0.78
C ALA A 66 -13.60 -10.95 1.25
N LEU A 67 -12.57 -10.69 0.43
CA LEU A 67 -11.20 -11.16 0.73
C LEU A 67 -10.27 -10.11 1.34
N ALA A 68 -10.56 -8.80 1.26
CA ALA A 68 -9.74 -7.80 1.96
C ALA A 68 -10.06 -7.72 3.47
N SER A 69 -11.21 -8.24 3.90
CA SER A 69 -11.65 -8.21 5.31
C SER A 69 -11.34 -9.49 6.10
N SER A 70 -10.83 -10.54 5.46
CA SER A 70 -10.74 -11.88 6.07
C SER A 70 -9.35 -12.50 6.16
N TRP A 71 -8.29 -11.87 5.61
CA TRP A 71 -6.94 -12.39 5.84
C TRP A 71 -6.40 -11.95 7.21
N ASN A 72 -6.66 -12.81 8.20
CA ASN A 72 -6.03 -12.83 9.51
C ASN A 72 -6.21 -11.58 10.38
N PHE A 73 -7.34 -10.88 10.24
CA PHE A 73 -7.67 -9.80 11.17
C PHE A 73 -7.75 -10.39 12.59
N PRO A 74 -6.86 -10.00 13.52
CA PRO A 74 -6.71 -10.74 14.76
C PRO A 74 -7.97 -10.63 15.60
N GLU A 75 -8.44 -11.77 16.11
CA GLU A 75 -9.68 -11.93 16.89
C GLU A 75 -9.79 -10.86 17.99
N GLU A 76 -8.66 -10.63 18.68
CA GLU A 76 -8.48 -9.67 19.78
C GLU A 76 -8.81 -8.21 19.43
N TYR A 77 -8.80 -7.87 18.13
CA TYR A 77 -9.10 -6.52 17.65
C TYR A 77 -10.50 -6.42 17.02
N ARG A 78 -11.25 -7.52 16.83
CA ARG A 78 -12.55 -7.48 16.12
C ARG A 78 -13.57 -6.66 16.88
N SER A 79 -13.62 -6.86 18.19
CA SER A 79 -14.47 -6.09 19.09
C SER A 79 -14.05 -4.62 19.23
N LYS A 80 -12.85 -4.25 18.78
CA LYS A 80 -12.33 -2.87 18.83
C LYS A 80 -12.66 -2.07 17.56
N VAL A 81 -13.16 -2.73 16.50
CA VAL A 81 -13.59 -2.07 15.27
C VAL A 81 -15.09 -1.83 15.34
N GLU A 82 -15.47 -0.59 15.66
CA GLU A 82 -16.88 -0.21 15.86
C GLU A 82 -17.74 -0.37 14.60
N ASN A 83 -17.19 -0.02 13.45
CA ASN A 83 -17.84 -0.16 12.15
C ASN A 83 -16.91 -0.96 11.26
N PRO A 84 -17.08 -2.27 11.08
CA PRO A 84 -16.30 -3.02 10.09
C PRO A 84 -16.70 -2.59 8.66
N PRO A 85 -15.83 -2.76 7.66
CA PRO A 85 -16.18 -2.59 6.26
C PRO A 85 -17.30 -3.54 5.84
N THR A 86 -18.34 -3.04 5.16
CA THR A 86 -19.36 -3.89 4.53
C THR A 86 -19.11 -4.02 3.02
N GLN A 87 -20.01 -4.73 2.32
CA GLN A 87 -20.00 -4.83 0.87
C GLN A 87 -20.03 -3.47 0.14
N ARG A 88 -20.48 -2.40 0.82
CA ARG A 88 -20.47 -1.04 0.24
C ARG A 88 -19.06 -0.51 0.00
N ALA A 89 -18.11 -0.76 0.91
CA ALA A 89 -16.70 -0.40 0.68
C ALA A 89 -16.08 -1.15 -0.52
N MET A 90 -16.70 -2.26 -0.91
CA MET A 90 -16.25 -3.16 -1.96
C MET A 90 -17.07 -3.03 -3.26
N THR A 91 -17.89 -1.98 -3.34
CA THR A 91 -18.68 -1.65 -4.53
C THR A 91 -18.37 -0.21 -4.90
N THR A 92 -18.09 0.05 -6.19
CA THR A 92 -17.86 1.41 -6.69
C THR A 92 -19.00 2.34 -6.27
N GLN A 93 -18.70 3.31 -5.42
CA GLN A 93 -19.65 4.33 -4.99
C GLN A 93 -19.72 5.47 -6.03
N ALA A 94 -20.85 6.19 -6.06
CA ALA A 94 -21.02 7.34 -6.94
C ALA A 94 -19.92 8.40 -6.72
N GLY A 95 -19.49 9.05 -7.80
CA GLY A 95 -18.41 10.05 -7.78
C GLY A 95 -16.98 9.47 -7.70
N SER A 96 -16.81 8.15 -7.62
CA SER A 96 -15.48 7.53 -7.62
C SER A 96 -14.85 7.56 -9.02
N GLY A 97 -13.65 8.13 -9.13
CA GLY A 97 -12.84 8.15 -10.35
C GLY A 97 -11.72 7.09 -10.37
N TYR A 98 -11.67 6.20 -9.36
CA TYR A 98 -10.57 5.25 -9.19
C TYR A 98 -10.89 3.86 -9.78
N SER A 99 -9.87 3.20 -10.31
CA SER A 99 -9.98 1.83 -10.83
C SER A 99 -10.27 0.80 -9.72
N VAL A 100 -11.18 -0.12 -10.01
CA VAL A 100 -11.58 -1.20 -9.08
C VAL A 100 -10.36 -1.99 -8.60
N GLY A 101 -10.33 -2.32 -7.30
CA GLY A 101 -9.25 -3.09 -6.68
C GLY A 101 -8.03 -2.26 -6.26
N GLN A 102 -7.96 -0.97 -6.63
CA GLN A 102 -6.94 -0.07 -6.10
C GLN A 102 -7.24 0.33 -4.65
N CYS A 103 -6.16 0.61 -3.92
CA CYS A 103 -6.19 1.16 -2.56
C CYS A 103 -7.05 2.43 -2.44
N THR A 104 -6.93 3.36 -3.39
CA THR A 104 -7.67 4.62 -3.45
C THR A 104 -9.15 4.40 -3.75
N TRP A 105 -9.47 3.40 -4.59
CA TRP A 105 -10.86 2.99 -4.84
C TRP A 105 -11.53 2.47 -3.58
N TYR A 106 -10.87 1.56 -2.84
CA TYR A 106 -11.41 1.05 -1.58
C TYR A 106 -11.58 2.16 -0.54
N ALA A 107 -10.56 3.00 -0.36
CA ALA A 107 -10.60 4.09 0.60
C ALA A 107 -11.72 5.10 0.29
N TYR A 108 -11.96 5.41 -0.99
CA TYR A 108 -13.04 6.32 -1.40
C TYR A 108 -14.40 5.72 -1.02
N ASN A 109 -14.63 4.47 -1.42
CA ASN A 109 -15.90 3.79 -1.14
C ASN A 109 -16.14 3.67 0.36
N ARG A 110 -15.08 3.44 1.13
CA ARG A 110 -15.15 3.33 2.59
C ARG A 110 -15.44 4.68 3.27
N LEU A 111 -14.89 5.79 2.78
CA LEU A 111 -15.23 7.12 3.28
C LEU A 111 -16.67 7.51 2.96
N VAL A 112 -17.18 7.12 1.79
CA VAL A 112 -18.60 7.29 1.44
C VAL A 112 -19.49 6.43 2.35
N GLU A 113 -19.11 5.17 2.60
CA GLU A 113 -19.83 4.27 3.50
C GLU A 113 -19.91 4.82 4.93
N LEU A 114 -18.80 5.37 5.44
CA LEU A 114 -18.72 5.98 6.76
C LEU A 114 -19.34 7.38 6.84
N GLY A 115 -19.79 7.95 5.72
CA GLY A 115 -20.38 9.28 5.65
C GLY A 115 -19.37 10.43 5.79
N SER A 116 -18.07 10.15 5.68
CA SER A 116 -17.04 11.19 5.63
C SER A 116 -16.95 11.85 4.25
N ILE A 117 -17.33 11.17 3.17
CA ILE A 117 -17.55 11.81 1.86
C ILE A 117 -19.05 11.75 1.58
N THR A 118 -19.70 12.92 1.61
CA THR A 118 -21.13 13.07 1.32
C THR A 118 -21.40 13.73 -0.03
N ASP A 119 -20.45 14.53 -0.54
CA ASP A 119 -20.51 15.10 -1.89
C ASP A 119 -20.04 14.06 -2.92
N LEU A 120 -21.01 13.47 -3.63
CA LEU A 120 -20.80 12.44 -4.64
C LEU A 120 -20.77 13.00 -6.07
N SER A 121 -20.62 14.32 -6.24
CA SER A 121 -20.48 14.99 -7.55
C SER A 121 -19.24 14.58 -8.33
N GLY A 122 -18.28 13.92 -7.68
CA GLY A 122 -16.98 13.56 -8.24
C GLY A 122 -15.84 14.48 -7.79
N VAL A 123 -16.12 15.50 -6.99
CA VAL A 123 -15.10 16.42 -6.46
C VAL A 123 -14.01 15.72 -5.64
N TYR A 124 -14.33 14.56 -5.04
CA TYR A 124 -13.40 13.70 -4.30
C TYR A 124 -12.95 12.44 -5.08
N GLY A 125 -13.38 12.29 -6.34
CA GLY A 125 -13.06 11.14 -7.18
C GLY A 125 -11.63 11.14 -7.74
N TYR A 126 -10.92 12.26 -7.63
CA TYR A 126 -9.62 12.49 -8.26
C TYR A 126 -8.67 13.27 -7.34
N LEU A 127 -8.18 12.60 -6.28
CA LEU A 127 -7.29 13.18 -5.26
C LEU A 127 -5.82 12.82 -5.46
N GLY A 128 -5.48 12.13 -6.56
CA GLY A 128 -4.14 11.63 -6.84
C GLY A 128 -3.89 10.23 -6.27
N ASN A 129 -2.61 9.88 -6.08
CA ASN A 129 -2.22 8.60 -5.48
C ASN A 129 -2.47 8.62 -3.96
N GLY A 130 -2.42 7.46 -3.30
CA GLY A 130 -2.71 7.36 -1.85
C GLY A 130 -1.84 8.27 -0.98
N GLN A 131 -0.57 8.49 -1.37
CA GLN A 131 0.34 9.44 -0.71
C GLN A 131 -0.08 10.91 -0.81
N ASP A 132 -0.87 11.28 -1.84
CA ASP A 132 -1.26 12.66 -2.15
C ASP A 132 -2.59 13.06 -1.48
N TRP A 133 -3.40 12.07 -1.06
CA TRP A 133 -4.76 12.26 -0.58
C TRP A 133 -4.91 13.30 0.52
N VAL A 134 -4.08 13.25 1.57
CA VAL A 134 -4.18 14.22 2.67
C VAL A 134 -3.95 15.65 2.19
N GLY A 135 -2.98 15.86 1.30
CA GLY A 135 -2.75 17.19 0.71
C GLY A 135 -3.96 17.65 -0.11
N SER A 136 -4.47 16.77 -0.97
CA SER A 136 -5.63 17.04 -1.83
C SER A 136 -6.92 17.29 -1.04
N LEU A 137 -7.14 16.58 0.07
CA LEU A 137 -8.29 16.75 0.95
C LEU A 137 -8.21 18.06 1.74
N VAL A 138 -7.03 18.40 2.25
CA VAL A 138 -6.81 19.69 2.94
C VAL A 138 -7.06 20.86 1.99
N ALA A 139 -6.63 20.76 0.74
CA ALA A 139 -6.93 21.77 -0.29
C ALA A 139 -8.44 21.90 -0.58
N LYS A 140 -9.24 20.90 -0.23
CA LYS A 140 -10.71 20.89 -0.34
C LYS A 140 -11.41 21.23 0.99
N GLY A 141 -10.67 21.70 2.00
CA GLY A 141 -11.22 22.19 3.27
C GLY A 141 -11.19 21.19 4.43
N TRP A 142 -10.61 20.00 4.25
CA TRP A 142 -10.42 19.06 5.35
C TRP A 142 -9.32 19.56 6.31
N ARG A 143 -9.41 19.17 7.58
CA ARG A 143 -8.46 19.52 8.63
C ARG A 143 -7.29 18.55 8.66
N PHE A 144 -6.09 19.09 8.55
CA PHE A 144 -4.86 18.35 8.76
C PHE A 144 -4.68 17.97 10.24
N SER A 145 -4.15 16.79 10.51
CA SER A 145 -3.72 16.37 11.87
C SER A 145 -2.47 15.50 11.81
N THR A 146 -1.60 15.65 12.80
CA THR A 146 -0.49 14.74 13.10
C THR A 146 -0.83 13.72 14.19
N VAL A 147 -1.99 13.88 14.83
CA VAL A 147 -2.51 12.99 15.88
C VAL A 147 -3.57 12.06 15.27
N PRO A 148 -3.53 10.74 15.59
CA PRO A 148 -4.55 9.81 15.12
C PRO A 148 -5.96 10.23 15.52
N ILE A 149 -6.82 10.41 14.52
CA ILE A 149 -8.24 10.69 14.70
C ILE A 149 -9.03 9.53 14.10
N LYS A 150 -10.00 9.01 14.87
CA LYS A 150 -10.89 7.95 14.40
C LYS A 150 -11.64 8.42 13.15
N GLY A 151 -11.58 7.63 12.08
CA GLY A 151 -12.23 7.96 10.80
C GLY A 151 -11.45 8.92 9.90
N ALA A 152 -10.27 9.39 10.31
CA ALA A 152 -9.42 10.21 9.46
C ALA A 152 -8.77 9.39 8.34
N VAL A 153 -8.59 10.04 7.19
CA VAL A 153 -7.78 9.53 6.08
C VAL A 153 -6.33 9.65 6.45
N VAL A 154 -5.55 8.59 6.25
CA VAL A 154 -4.11 8.60 6.43
C VAL A 154 -3.41 8.44 5.10
N SER A 155 -2.51 9.36 4.75
CA SER A 155 -1.60 9.19 3.61
C SER A 155 -0.24 8.70 4.10
N THR A 156 0.25 7.62 3.49
CA THR A 156 1.61 7.12 3.71
C THR A 156 2.46 7.39 2.47
N ALA A 157 3.66 7.92 2.67
CA ALA A 157 4.63 8.07 1.59
C ALA A 157 5.07 6.69 1.12
N GLY A 158 5.22 6.50 -0.19
CA GLY A 158 5.72 5.25 -0.74
C GLY A 158 7.07 4.84 -0.16
N GLY A 159 7.17 3.59 0.33
CA GLY A 159 8.39 3.04 0.92
C GLY A 159 8.52 3.25 2.43
N PHE A 160 7.54 3.88 3.10
CA PHE A 160 7.52 4.01 4.56
C PHE A 160 6.90 2.77 5.23
N ASP A 161 7.53 2.20 6.27
CA ASP A 161 7.08 1.00 7.02
C ASP A 161 6.74 -0.24 6.13
N GLY A 162 7.41 -0.38 4.98
CA GLY A 162 7.11 -1.45 4.00
C GLY A 162 5.82 -1.22 3.20
N THR A 163 5.25 -0.02 3.28
CA THR A 163 3.98 0.36 2.68
C THR A 163 4.19 0.85 1.24
N PHE A 164 3.44 0.32 0.27
CA PHE A 164 3.43 0.87 -1.09
C PHE A 164 2.82 2.28 -1.08
N ALA A 165 3.24 3.15 -2.01
CA ALA A 165 2.73 4.54 -2.19
C ALA A 165 1.21 4.67 -2.39
N CYS A 166 0.53 3.53 -2.40
CA CYS A 166 -0.89 3.33 -2.59
C CYS A 166 -1.69 3.48 -1.29
N LEU A 167 -1.13 3.19 -0.11
CA LEU A 167 -1.99 2.87 1.04
C LEU A 167 -2.55 4.11 1.74
N VAL A 168 -3.86 4.32 1.54
CA VAL A 168 -4.72 5.04 2.47
C VAL A 168 -5.15 4.06 3.55
N MET A 169 -4.71 4.26 4.78
CA MET A 169 -5.23 3.51 5.93
C MET A 169 -6.34 4.30 6.62
N LEU A 170 -7.39 3.59 7.04
CA LEU A 170 -8.36 4.09 8.01
C LEU A 170 -8.04 3.44 9.37
N GLY A 171 -7.34 4.19 10.22
CA GLY A 171 -7.17 3.87 11.65
C GLY A 171 -5.77 3.43 12.12
N LEU A 172 -5.36 4.06 13.24
CA LEU A 172 -4.13 3.98 14.06
C LEU A 172 -2.81 4.43 13.43
N SER A 173 -2.25 5.53 13.98
CA SER A 173 -1.04 6.19 13.47
C SER A 173 0.25 5.84 14.20
N LYS A 174 1.32 5.80 13.42
CA LYS A 174 2.72 5.94 13.84
C LYS A 174 3.24 7.33 13.40
N PRO A 175 4.33 7.85 14.01
CA PRO A 175 4.74 9.27 13.97
C PRO A 175 5.07 9.93 12.60
N LEU A 176 4.94 9.22 11.48
CA LEU A 176 5.19 9.75 10.13
C LEU A 176 3.95 9.68 9.21
N MET A 177 2.79 9.40 9.78
CA MET A 177 1.51 9.39 9.10
C MET A 177 0.87 10.79 9.07
N ARG A 178 0.55 11.27 7.87
CA ARG A 178 -0.22 12.52 7.68
C ARG A 178 -1.70 12.17 7.68
N MET A 179 -2.54 12.99 8.32
CA MET A 179 -3.98 12.74 8.35
C MET A 179 -4.83 13.93 7.90
N ALA A 180 -6.00 13.63 7.33
CA ALA A 180 -7.06 14.59 7.07
C ALA A 180 -8.39 14.08 7.62
N HIS A 181 -9.19 14.97 8.21
CA HIS A 181 -10.56 14.71 8.68
C HIS A 181 -11.48 15.89 8.33
N PHE A 182 -12.79 15.65 8.29
CA PHE A 182 -13.80 16.71 8.11
C PHE A 182 -13.81 17.67 9.32
#